data_AF-A0A4V2ARA1-F1
#
_entry.id   AF-A0A4V2ARA1-F1
#
_cell.length_a   1.000
_cell.length_b   1.000
_cell.length_c   1.000
_cell.angle_alpha   90.00
_cell.angle_beta   90.00
_cell.angle_gamma   90.00
#
_symmetry.space_group_name_H-M   'P 1'
#
loop_
_entity.id
_entity.type
_entity.pdbx_description
1 polymer ?
#
loop_
_entity_poly.entity_id
_entity_poly.type
_entity_poly.pdbx_seq_one_letter_code
_entity_poly.pdbx_strand_id
1 'polypeptide(L)'
;AYMAPSSRIVFMGSCGGFNLINAILKKSPDAHIVSSKQIGKRDINKPFIQLLSEKLRNGTDINWIPFWKEFRKNANVEGFDDYIPPHKNLGAIFIKAYGKATE
;
A
#
# COMPACT_ATOMS: atom_id res chain seq x y z
N ALA A 1 14.84 12.94 -4.46
CA ALA A 1 13.80 12.39 -3.55
C ALA A 1 12.75 11.69 -4.41
N TYR A 2 12.55 10.38 -4.24
CA TYR A 2 11.72 9.55 -5.14
C TYR A 2 10.20 9.62 -4.86
N MET A 3 9.75 10.48 -3.94
CA MET A 3 8.34 10.65 -3.56
C MET A 3 8.00 12.13 -3.41
N ALA A 4 6.84 12.54 -3.92
CA ALA A 4 6.31 13.88 -3.78
C ALA A 4 5.48 14.00 -2.49
N PRO A 5 5.37 15.19 -1.86
CA PRO A 5 4.44 15.39 -0.74
C PRO A 5 2.98 15.05 -1.09
N SER A 6 2.61 15.21 -2.37
CA SER A 6 1.29 14.93 -2.91
C SER A 6 1.04 13.47 -3.27
N SER A 7 2.00 12.56 -3.04
CA SER A 7 1.85 11.13 -3.36
C SER A 7 0.67 10.49 -2.59
N ARG A 8 -0.41 10.14 -3.31
CA ARG A 8 -1.63 9.60 -2.71
C ARG A 8 -1.59 8.09 -2.44
N ILE A 9 -0.89 7.33 -3.27
CA ILE A 9 -0.71 5.87 -3.11
C ILE A 9 0.79 5.59 -3.11
N VAL A 10 1.26 4.86 -2.10
CA VAL A 10 2.65 4.43 -1.96
C VAL A 10 2.69 2.92 -1.84
N PHE A 11 3.35 2.27 -2.80
CA PHE A 11 3.48 0.82 -2.86
C PHE A 11 4.91 0.39 -2.54
N MET A 12 5.07 -0.32 -1.42
CA MET A 12 6.33 -0.83 -0.91
C MET A 12 6.38 -2.35 -1.03
N GLY A 13 6.60 -2.83 -2.26
CA GLY A 13 6.64 -4.25 -2.60
C GLY A 13 7.99 -4.94 -2.39
N SER A 14 9.02 -4.22 -1.94
CA SER A 14 10.32 -4.80 -1.57
C SER A 14 10.27 -5.43 -0.17
N CYS A 15 11.29 -6.21 0.18
CA CYS A 15 11.42 -6.79 1.52
C CYS A 15 11.42 -5.70 2.61
N GLY A 16 10.72 -5.95 3.72
CA GLY A 16 10.66 -5.02 4.86
C GLY A 16 10.03 -3.66 4.56
N GLY A 17 9.18 -3.55 3.55
CA GLY A 17 8.53 -2.29 3.15
C GLY A 17 7.78 -1.60 4.31
N PHE A 18 7.28 -2.37 5.26
CA PHE A 18 6.64 -1.89 6.50
C PHE A 18 7.53 -0.93 7.32
N ASN A 19 8.85 -1.10 7.31
CA ASN A 19 9.77 -0.28 8.12
C ASN A 19 9.81 1.20 7.66
N LEU A 20 9.31 1.49 6.47
CA LEU A 20 9.37 2.83 5.86
C LEU A 20 8.10 3.66 6.12
N ILE A 21 7.09 3.12 6.81
CA ILE A 21 5.81 3.80 7.04
C ILE A 21 5.98 5.18 7.67
N ASN A 22 6.79 5.30 8.74
CA ASN A 22 6.99 6.58 9.42
C ASN A 22 7.64 7.62 8.50
N ALA A 23 8.64 7.22 7.70
CA ALA A 23 9.30 8.11 6.75
C ALA A 23 8.35 8.56 5.63
N ILE A 24 7.47 7.65 5.15
CA ILE A 24 6.45 7.97 4.16
C ILE A 24 5.46 8.99 4.73
N LEU A 25 4.93 8.75 5.93
CA LEU A 25 3.92 9.62 6.53
C LEU A 25 4.45 11.00 6.92
N LYS A 26 5.73 11.12 7.29
CA LYS A 26 6.39 12.42 7.47
C LYS A 26 6.42 13.26 6.19
N LYS A 27 6.49 12.61 5.02
CA LYS A 27 6.56 13.31 3.73
C LYS A 27 5.19 13.47 3.08
N SER A 28 4.29 12.51 3.25
CA SER A 28 2.91 12.55 2.75
C SER A 28 1.96 11.94 3.80
N PRO A 29 1.40 12.79 4.69
CA PRO A 29 0.54 12.34 5.81
C PRO A 29 -0.71 11.58 5.37
N ASP A 30 -1.24 11.90 4.19
CA ASP A 30 -2.47 11.32 3.66
C ASP A 30 -2.24 10.06 2.81
N ALA A 31 -0.99 9.67 2.55
CA ALA A 31 -0.68 8.55 1.67
C ALA A 31 -1.38 7.25 2.08
N HIS A 32 -2.01 6.58 1.12
CA HIS A 32 -2.45 5.19 1.25
C HIS A 32 -1.25 4.28 1.03
N ILE A 33 -0.85 3.55 2.07
CA ILE A 33 0.37 2.74 2.06
C ILE A 33 0.01 1.27 1.91
N VAL A 34 0.48 0.66 0.82
CA VAL A 34 0.51 -0.80 0.63
C VAL A 34 1.95 -1.25 0.87
N SER A 35 2.16 -2.22 1.76
CA SER A 35 3.51 -2.63 2.14
C SER A 35 3.63 -4.13 2.35
N SER A 36 4.77 -4.71 2.00
CA SER A 36 5.14 -6.06 2.44
C SER A 36 5.66 -6.04 3.90
N LYS A 37 5.40 -7.11 4.66
CA LYS A 37 5.95 -7.34 6.00
C LYS A 37 7.40 -7.79 5.95
N GLN A 38 7.66 -8.87 5.21
CA GLN A 38 8.94 -9.59 5.24
C GLN A 38 9.54 -9.66 3.85
N ILE A 39 8.99 -10.49 2.96
CA ILE A 39 9.59 -10.78 1.65
C ILE A 39 8.74 -10.20 0.52
N GLY A 40 9.36 -9.33 -0.28
CA GLY A 40 8.81 -8.90 -1.55
C GLY A 40 8.86 -10.04 -2.57
N LYS A 41 7.78 -10.27 -3.31
CA LYS A 41 7.70 -11.34 -4.32
C LYS A 41 7.22 -10.75 -5.63
N ARG A 42 7.98 -10.99 -6.70
CA ARG A 42 7.64 -10.52 -8.06
C ARG A 42 6.23 -10.95 -8.47
N ASP A 43 5.87 -12.19 -8.16
CA ASP A 43 4.59 -12.78 -8.55
C ASP A 43 3.40 -12.24 -7.75
N ILE A 44 3.65 -11.40 -6.73
CA ILE A 44 2.64 -10.60 -6.02
C ILE A 44 2.70 -9.13 -6.48
N ASN A 45 3.92 -8.58 -6.61
CA ASN A 45 4.15 -7.20 -7.04
C ASN A 45 3.60 -6.92 -8.45
N LYS A 46 3.87 -7.83 -9.40
CA LYS A 46 3.46 -7.64 -10.79
C LYS A 46 1.93 -7.60 -10.94
N PRO A 47 1.14 -8.56 -10.41
CA PRO A 47 -0.32 -8.47 -10.50
C PRO A 47 -0.90 -7.27 -9.75
N PHE A 48 -0.30 -6.84 -8.63
CA PHE A 48 -0.72 -5.63 -7.92
C PHE A 48 -0.60 -4.39 -8.82
N ILE A 49 0.58 -4.20 -9.44
CA ILE A 49 0.85 -3.05 -10.31
C ILE A 49 -0.05 -3.10 -11.54
N GLN A 50 -0.22 -4.27 -12.16
CA GLN A 50 -1.10 -4.43 -13.32
C GLN A 50 -2.54 -4.04 -12.98
N LEU A 51 -3.10 -4.57 -11.89
CA LEU A 51 -4.46 -4.24 -11.45
C LEU A 51 -4.61 -2.75 -11.15
N LEU A 52 -3.65 -2.15 -10.43
CA LEU A 52 -3.67 -0.72 -10.13
C LEU A 52 -3.64 0.12 -11.41
N SER A 53 -2.72 -0.19 -12.33
CA SER A 53 -2.61 0.51 -13.61
C SER A 53 -3.87 0.39 -14.45
N GLU A 54 -4.53 -0.77 -14.46
CA GLU A 54 -5.79 -0.97 -15.19
C GLU A 54 -6.94 -0.13 -14.62
N LYS A 55 -7.11 -0.09 -13.28
CA LYS A 55 -8.14 0.74 -12.64
C LYS A 55 -7.89 2.23 -12.94
N LEU A 56 -6.65 2.68 -12.82
CA LEU A 56 -6.25 4.07 -13.12
C LEU A 56 -6.48 4.41 -14.60
N ARG A 57 -6.08 3.53 -15.53
CA ARG A 57 -6.27 3.72 -16.97
C ARG A 57 -7.75 3.85 -17.34
N ASN A 58 -8.62 3.14 -16.64
CA ASN A 58 -10.07 3.20 -16.87
C ASN A 58 -10.76 4.35 -16.11
N GLY A 59 -10.01 5.22 -15.43
CA GLY A 59 -10.57 6.33 -14.65
C GLY A 59 -11.44 5.87 -13.47
N THR A 60 -11.22 4.63 -12.98
CA THR A 60 -12.00 4.07 -11.87
C THR A 60 -11.36 4.45 -10.53
N ASP A 61 -12.19 4.80 -9.55
CA ASP A 61 -11.74 5.02 -8.18
C ASP A 61 -11.11 3.76 -7.56
N ILE A 62 -10.11 3.96 -6.70
CA ILE A 62 -9.48 2.88 -5.94
C ILE A 62 -10.22 2.66 -4.62
N ASN A 63 -11.16 1.72 -4.61
CA ASN A 63 -11.75 1.22 -3.37
C ASN A 63 -10.97 -0.02 -2.88
N TRP A 64 -10.25 0.13 -1.76
CA TRP A 64 -9.29 -0.87 -1.30
C TRP A 64 -9.88 -2.23 -0.97
N ILE A 65 -11.10 -2.30 -0.44
CA ILE A 65 -11.72 -3.57 -0.04
C ILE A 65 -12.03 -4.44 -1.28
N PRO A 66 -12.79 -3.98 -2.30
CA PRO A 66 -13.00 -4.74 -3.52
C PRO A 66 -11.72 -4.92 -4.33
N PHE A 67 -10.83 -3.91 -4.36
CA PHE A 67 -9.51 -4.03 -5.01
C PHE A 67 -8.73 -5.22 -4.44
N TRP A 68 -8.66 -5.36 -3.11
CA TRP A 68 -7.89 -6.43 -2.49
C TRP A 68 -8.53 -7.81 -2.67
N LYS A 69 -9.86 -7.88 -2.74
CA LYS A 69 -10.59 -9.11 -3.08
C LYS A 69 -10.27 -9.58 -4.49
N GLU A 70 -10.25 -8.67 -5.46
CA GLU A 70 -9.86 -8.94 -6.85
C GLU A 70 -8.38 -9.33 -6.94
N PHE A 71 -7.51 -8.57 -6.28
CA PHE A 71 -6.08 -8.85 -6.23
C PHE A 71 -5.77 -10.24 -5.68
N ARG A 72 -6.43 -10.67 -4.58
CA ARG A 72 -6.23 -12.02 -4.02
C ARG A 72 -6.62 -13.13 -5.01
N LYS A 73 -7.64 -12.92 -5.84
CA LYS A 73 -8.00 -13.89 -6.89
C LYS A 73 -6.92 -14.00 -7.97
N ASN A 74 -6.29 -12.88 -8.32
CA ASN A 74 -5.28 -12.80 -9.38
C ASN A 74 -3.86 -13.18 -8.92
N ALA A 75 -3.59 -13.12 -7.61
CA ALA A 75 -2.29 -13.40 -7.01
C ALA A 75 -2.40 -14.49 -5.91
N ASN A 76 -2.99 -15.63 -6.26
CA ASN A 76 -3.11 -16.77 -5.35
C ASN A 76 -1.80 -17.56 -5.24
N VAL A 77 -0.80 -16.93 -4.63
CA VAL A 77 0.54 -17.48 -4.42
C VAL A 77 0.93 -17.36 -2.94
N GLU A 78 1.80 -18.26 -2.50
CA GLU A 78 2.34 -18.24 -1.13
C GLU A 78 2.98 -16.87 -0.82
N GLY A 79 2.75 -16.35 0.39
CA GLY A 79 3.28 -15.05 0.83
C GLY A 79 2.40 -13.85 0.49
N PHE A 80 1.22 -14.04 -0.14
CA PHE A 80 0.25 -12.95 -0.32
C PHE A 80 -0.14 -12.27 1.00
N ASP A 81 -0.26 -13.05 2.07
CA ASP A 81 -0.64 -12.55 3.40
C ASP A 81 0.42 -11.66 4.07
N ASP A 82 1.63 -11.59 3.49
CA ASP A 82 2.66 -10.63 3.90
C ASP A 82 2.39 -9.23 3.36
N TYR A 83 1.50 -9.06 2.38
CA TYR A 83 1.12 -7.75 1.87
C TYR A 83 -0.03 -7.18 2.67
N ILE A 84 0.18 -5.97 3.18
CA ILE A 84 -0.76 -5.25 4.03
C ILE A 84 -1.46 -4.17 3.18
N PRO A 85 -2.79 -4.24 3.00
CA PRO A 85 -3.54 -3.15 2.37
C PRO A 85 -3.70 -1.94 3.31
N PRO A 86 -4.03 -0.74 2.79
CA PRO A 86 -4.05 0.48 3.60
C PRO A 86 -5.04 0.41 4.76
N HIS A 87 -6.21 -0.21 4.55
CA HIS A 87 -7.25 -0.36 5.57
C HIS A 87 -6.91 -1.42 6.65
N LYS A 88 -5.85 -2.22 6.48
CA LYS A 88 -5.34 -3.16 7.50
C LYS A 88 -3.96 -2.74 8.03
N ASN A 89 -3.43 -1.60 7.61
CA ASN A 89 -2.13 -1.12 8.03
C ASN A 89 -2.24 -0.38 9.37
N LEU A 90 -2.38 -1.13 10.47
CA LEU A 90 -2.57 -0.59 11.81
C LEU A 90 -1.47 0.39 12.22
N GLY A 91 -0.22 0.14 11.83
CA GLY A 91 0.89 1.06 12.10
C GLY A 91 0.70 2.42 11.42
N ALA A 92 0.32 2.43 10.14
CA ALA A 92 0.03 3.67 9.43
C ALA A 92 -1.20 4.38 9.99
N ILE A 93 -2.26 3.64 10.32
CA ILE A 93 -3.49 4.18 10.92
C ILE A 93 -3.17 4.83 12.27
N PHE A 94 -2.39 4.16 13.11
CA PHE A 94 -1.98 4.67 14.42
C PHE A 94 -1.16 5.96 14.30
N ILE A 95 -0.12 5.97 13.45
CA ILE A 95 0.73 7.18 13.26
C ILE A 95 -0.11 8.37 12.78
N LYS A 96 -1.03 8.15 11.84
CA LYS A 96 -1.94 9.20 11.35
C LYS A 96 -2.88 9.70 12.45
N ALA A 97 -3.48 8.79 13.20
CA ALA A 97 -4.41 9.15 14.27
C ALA A 97 -3.71 9.88 15.42
N TYR A 98 -2.52 9.43 15.81
CA TYR A 98 -1.68 10.09 16.80
C TYR A 98 -1.31 11.50 16.34
N GLY A 99 -0.82 11.65 15.10
CA GLY A 99 -0.49 12.97 14.54
C GLY A 99 -1.66 13.94 14.62
N LYS A 100 -2.85 13.52 14.21
CA LYS A 100 -4.08 14.34 14.29
C LYS A 100 -4.53 14.68 15.71
N ALA A 101 -4.24 13.82 16.69
CA ALA A 101 -4.63 14.04 18.08
C ALA A 101 -3.66 14.96 18.83
N THR A 102 -2.45 15.15 18.31
CA THR A 102 -1.40 15.99 18.91
C THR A 102 -1.15 17.31 18.18
N GLU A 103 -1.87 17.54 17.07
CA GLU A 103 -1.99 18.86 16.42
C GLU A 103 -2.95 19.76 17.20
#